data_AF-A0A7W6WZL3-F1
#
_entry.id   AF-A0A7W6WZL3-F1
#
_cell.length_a   1.000
_cell.length_b   1.000
_cell.length_c   1.000
_cell.angle_alpha   90.00
_cell.angle_beta   90.00
_cell.angle_gamma   90.00
#
_symmetry.space_group_name_H-M   'P 1'
#
loop_
_entity.id
_entity.type
_entity.pdbx_description
1 polymer ?
#
loop_
_entity_poly.entity_id
_entity_poly.type
_entity_poly.pdbx_seq_one_letter_code
_entity_poly.pdbx_strand_id
1 'polypeptide(L)'
;MIAAGADLKIYVATRPIDFRCGHDRLAAKVQEMLRLDPFSGAAFVFRSKRTDRIKILVWDRTGLVLVHKRLEGCKFVWPTITDGVMRMSPAMFAEDGRLELDTNSVENAIRPVCLTRKNALFAGHEIGAENWALLAPIAATCKLNGVNPAAYITETLEAIIDGHPHSRIEDLMPWRFRKTSS
;
A
#
# COMPACT_ATOMS: atom_id res chain seq x y z
N MET A 1 9.58 -8.83 14.40
CA MET A 1 8.82 -9.38 13.25
C MET A 1 7.37 -9.21 13.60
N ILE A 2 6.62 -8.33 12.92
CA ILE A 2 5.17 -8.15 13.19
C ILE A 2 4.47 -9.37 12.59
N ALA A 3 4.54 -10.51 13.27
CA ALA A 3 3.78 -11.68 12.91
C ALA A 3 2.35 -11.48 13.43
N ALA A 4 1.52 -10.82 12.64
CA ALA A 4 0.08 -10.96 12.78
C ALA A 4 -0.24 -12.44 12.50
N GLY A 5 -0.40 -13.24 13.56
CA GLY A 5 -0.79 -14.63 13.43
C GLY A 5 -2.13 -14.74 12.70
N ALA A 6 -2.43 -15.92 12.15
CA ALA A 6 -3.65 -16.22 11.39
C ALA A 6 -4.98 -15.93 12.13
N ASP A 7 -4.92 -15.58 13.42
CA ASP A 7 -6.04 -15.34 14.31
C ASP A 7 -6.05 -13.91 14.91
N LEU A 8 -5.48 -12.93 14.18
CA LEU A 8 -5.46 -11.52 14.62
C LEU A 8 -6.89 -10.97 14.74
N LYS A 9 -7.30 -10.65 15.97
CA LYS A 9 -8.56 -9.95 16.24
C LYS A 9 -8.37 -8.47 15.95
N ILE A 10 -9.24 -7.92 15.10
CA ILE A 10 -9.24 -6.50 14.75
C ILE A 10 -10.46 -5.84 15.39
N TYR A 11 -10.22 -4.76 16.12
CA TYR A 11 -11.24 -3.93 16.75
C TYR A 11 -11.15 -2.51 16.18
N VAL A 12 -12.27 -2.03 15.65
CA VAL A 12 -12.36 -0.69 15.06
C VAL A 12 -13.15 0.22 16.00
N ALA A 13 -12.54 1.31 16.45
CA ALA A 13 -13.20 2.31 17.28
C ALA A 13 -14.19 3.14 16.45
N THR A 14 -15.49 3.05 16.69
CA THR A 14 -16.48 3.74 15.86
C THR A 14 -16.41 5.27 15.97
N ARG A 15 -16.04 5.79 17.15
CA ARG A 15 -15.87 7.22 17.43
C ARG A 15 -14.44 7.72 17.10
N PRO A 16 -14.31 8.94 16.53
CA PRO A 16 -13.01 9.55 16.30
C PRO A 16 -12.32 9.92 17.63
N ILE A 17 -10.99 9.87 17.65
CA ILE A 17 -10.18 10.21 18.82
C ILE A 17 -9.26 11.41 18.56
N ASP A 18 -8.69 11.97 19.62
CA ASP A 18 -7.61 12.95 19.49
C ASP A 18 -6.33 12.27 18.98
N PHE A 19 -5.86 12.69 17.81
CA PHE A 19 -4.69 12.11 17.15
C PHE A 19 -3.35 12.58 17.70
N ARG A 20 -3.35 13.46 18.71
CA ARG A 20 -2.17 13.81 19.51
C ARG A 20 -1.81 12.72 20.54
N CYS A 21 -2.71 11.76 20.78
CA CYS A 21 -2.46 10.64 21.71
C CYS A 21 -1.36 9.71 21.18
N GLY A 22 -0.32 9.47 21.98
CA GLY A 22 0.71 8.45 21.75
C GLY A 22 0.31 7.07 22.28
N HIS A 23 1.26 6.13 22.32
CA HIS A 23 1.05 4.73 22.70
C HIS A 23 0.23 4.55 23.99
N ASP A 24 0.68 5.10 25.11
CA ASP A 24 0.07 4.85 26.43
C ASP A 24 -1.34 5.43 26.54
N ARG A 25 -1.55 6.62 25.97
CA ARG A 25 -2.87 7.25 25.97
C ARG A 25 -3.85 6.49 25.06
N LEU A 26 -3.37 5.89 23.97
CA LEU A 26 -4.19 5.02 23.13
C LEU A 26 -4.52 3.70 23.85
N ALA A 27 -3.55 3.10 24.55
CA ALA A 27 -3.78 1.92 25.37
C ALA A 27 -4.84 2.18 26.47
N ALA A 28 -4.75 3.32 27.16
CA ALA A 28 -5.78 3.75 28.11
C ALA A 28 -7.16 3.92 27.44
N LYS A 29 -7.21 4.45 26.21
CA LYS A 29 -8.46 4.56 25.44
C LYS A 29 -9.03 3.20 25.03
N VAL A 30 -8.20 2.20 24.75
CA VAL A 30 -8.67 0.82 24.53
C VAL A 30 -9.39 0.32 25.79
N GLN A 31 -8.78 0.51 26.96
CA GLN A 31 -9.37 0.07 28.22
C GLN A 31 -10.65 0.84 28.56
N GLU A 32 -10.65 2.17 28.43
CA GLU A 32 -11.80 3.03 28.77
C GLU A 32 -12.97 2.89 27.78
N MET A 33 -12.69 3.01 26.48
CA MET A 33 -13.72 3.10 25.46
C MET A 33 -14.17 1.74 24.98
N LEU A 34 -13.22 0.83 24.77
CA LEU A 34 -13.48 -0.47 24.16
C LEU A 34 -13.68 -1.56 25.23
N ARG A 35 -13.30 -1.30 26.50
CA ARG A 35 -13.31 -2.28 27.60
C ARG A 35 -12.56 -3.57 27.25
N LEU A 36 -11.45 -3.41 26.54
CA LEU A 36 -10.58 -4.50 26.08
C LEU A 36 -9.18 -4.33 26.66
N ASP A 37 -8.40 -5.42 26.66
CA ASP A 37 -6.99 -5.40 27.03
C ASP A 37 -6.12 -4.97 25.83
N PRO A 38 -5.41 -3.81 25.90
CA PRO A 38 -4.52 -3.35 24.85
C PRO A 38 -3.30 -4.25 24.63
N PHE A 39 -2.95 -5.11 25.59
CA PHE A 39 -1.80 -6.01 25.53
C PHE A 39 -2.15 -7.42 25.05
N SER A 40 -3.41 -7.65 24.66
CA SER A 40 -3.93 -8.95 24.22
C SER A 40 -3.36 -9.46 22.89
N GLY A 41 -2.57 -8.66 22.19
CA GLY A 41 -2.09 -8.95 20.84
C GLY A 41 -3.11 -8.66 19.73
N ALA A 42 -4.28 -8.13 20.08
CA ALA A 42 -5.25 -7.64 19.11
C ALA A 42 -4.81 -6.31 18.46
N ALA A 43 -5.35 -6.02 17.29
CA ALA A 43 -5.16 -4.75 16.60
C ALA A 43 -6.32 -3.80 16.87
N PHE A 44 -6.02 -2.59 17.34
CA PHE A 44 -7.00 -1.55 17.63
C PHE A 44 -6.84 -0.40 16.64
N VAL A 45 -7.86 -0.21 15.80
CA VAL A 45 -7.86 0.80 14.74
C VAL A 45 -8.65 2.03 15.17
N PHE A 46 -8.01 3.18 15.05
CA PHE A 46 -8.57 4.49 15.38
C PHE A 46 -8.52 5.40 14.17
N ARG A 47 -9.45 6.37 14.08
CA ARG A 47 -9.45 7.41 13.06
C ARG A 47 -9.46 8.83 13.63
N SER A 48 -8.93 9.76 12.84
CA SER A 48 -9.00 11.18 13.16
C SER A 48 -10.41 11.73 12.95
N LYS A 49 -10.71 12.85 13.60
CA LYS A 49 -11.95 13.61 13.33
C LYS A 49 -12.08 14.03 11.86
N ARG A 50 -10.95 14.35 11.21
CA ARG A 50 -10.86 14.74 9.80
C ARG A 50 -10.97 13.56 8.83
N THR A 51 -10.97 12.31 9.33
CA THR A 51 -11.00 11.06 8.54
C THR A 51 -9.84 10.92 7.54
N ASP A 52 -8.80 11.72 7.68
CA ASP A 52 -7.60 11.74 6.84
C ASP A 52 -6.45 10.91 7.43
N ARG A 53 -6.61 10.44 8.68
CA ARG A 53 -5.56 9.72 9.41
C ARG A 53 -6.14 8.56 10.20
N ILE A 54 -5.32 7.53 10.32
CA ILE A 54 -5.59 6.37 11.17
C ILE A 54 -4.39 6.05 12.06
N LYS A 55 -4.67 5.41 13.19
CA LYS A 55 -3.67 4.82 14.06
C LYS A 55 -4.06 3.38 14.36
N ILE A 56 -3.11 2.46 14.27
CA ILE A 56 -3.29 1.06 14.64
C ILE A 56 -2.35 0.76 15.79
N LEU A 57 -2.92 0.38 16.93
CA LEU A 57 -2.17 -0.04 18.11
C LEU A 57 -2.19 -1.57 18.21
N VAL A 58 -1.02 -2.19 18.36
CA VAL A 58 -0.85 -3.64 18.53
C VAL A 58 0.21 -3.90 19.59
N TRP A 59 0.04 -4.90 20.44
CA TRP A 59 1.10 -5.42 21.30
C TRP A 59 1.71 -6.68 20.69
N ASP A 60 3.01 -6.70 20.39
CA ASP A 60 3.66 -7.83 19.70
C ASP A 60 4.31 -8.86 20.63
N ARG A 61 3.95 -8.82 21.93
CA ARG A 61 4.58 -9.51 23.07
C ARG A 61 5.86 -8.87 23.60
N THR A 62 6.51 -8.01 22.83
CA THR A 62 7.73 -7.30 23.24
C THR A 62 7.48 -5.83 23.54
N GLY A 63 6.53 -5.21 22.83
CA GLY A 63 6.22 -3.79 23.01
C GLY A 63 4.91 -3.37 22.33
N LEU A 64 4.49 -2.14 22.63
CA LEU A 64 3.42 -1.47 21.89
C LEU A 64 3.99 -0.99 20.55
N VAL A 65 3.32 -1.39 19.49
CA VAL A 65 3.58 -0.97 18.12
C VAL A 65 2.45 -0.06 17.69
N LEU A 66 2.81 1.13 17.18
CA LEU A 66 1.86 2.09 16.63
C LEU A 66 2.16 2.33 15.15
N VAL A 67 1.22 1.95 14.30
CA VAL A 67 1.22 2.31 12.89
C VAL A 67 0.39 3.58 12.73
N HIS A 68 0.92 4.58 12.03
CA HIS A 68 0.23 5.84 11.73
C HIS A 68 0.27 6.09 10.23
N LYS A 69 -0.90 6.30 9.63
CA LYS A 69 -1.04 6.60 8.20
C LYS A 69 -1.88 7.87 8.03
N ARG A 70 -1.42 8.76 7.16
CA ARG A 70 -2.11 9.97 6.72
C ARG A 70 -2.35 9.88 5.22
N LEU A 71 -3.54 10.24 4.77
CA LEU A 71 -3.90 10.37 3.37
C LEU A 71 -3.80 11.84 2.95
N GLU A 72 -3.38 12.06 1.71
CA GLU A 72 -3.38 13.37 1.06
C GLU A 72 -4.52 13.40 0.04
N GLY A 73 -5.45 14.36 0.16
CA GLY A 73 -6.54 14.56 -0.80
C GLY A 73 -7.71 13.57 -0.73
N CYS A 74 -7.63 12.49 0.06
CA CYS A 74 -8.72 11.54 0.26
C CYS A 74 -8.99 11.24 1.76
N LYS A 75 -10.09 10.54 2.03
CA LYS A 75 -10.55 10.20 3.39
C LYS A 75 -10.71 8.69 3.52
N PHE A 76 -10.42 8.15 4.69
CA PHE A 76 -10.81 6.80 5.05
C PHE A 76 -12.32 6.71 5.13
N VAL A 77 -12.89 5.69 4.50
CA VAL A 77 -14.28 5.32 4.74
C VAL A 77 -14.33 4.61 6.09
N TRP A 78 -15.34 4.96 6.89
CA TRP A 78 -15.47 4.45 8.26
C TRP A 78 -16.85 3.85 8.45
N PRO A 79 -17.00 2.79 9.25
CA PRO A 79 -18.31 2.24 9.56
C PRO A 79 -19.20 3.30 10.20
N THR A 80 -20.51 3.17 9.98
CA THR A 80 -21.51 4.00 10.65
C THR A 80 -21.28 3.96 12.16
N ILE A 81 -21.34 5.12 12.81
CA ILE A 81 -21.09 5.22 14.24
C ILE A 81 -22.23 4.54 14.99
N THR A 82 -22.02 3.30 15.39
CA THR A 82 -22.85 2.60 16.36
C THR A 82 -22.17 2.69 17.72
N ASP A 83 -22.94 2.81 18.80
CA ASP A 83 -22.39 2.71 20.15
C ASP A 83 -21.76 1.32 20.33
N GLY A 84 -20.44 1.27 20.49
CA GLY A 84 -19.70 0.02 20.72
C GLY A 84 -18.43 -0.13 19.89
N VAL A 85 -17.87 -1.34 19.97
CA VAL A 85 -16.67 -1.78 19.26
C VAL A 85 -17.10 -2.69 18.13
N MET A 86 -16.69 -2.40 16.89
CA MET A 86 -16.89 -3.34 15.80
C MET A 86 -15.73 -4.34 15.79
N ARG A 87 -16.03 -5.61 16.06
CA ARG A 87 -15.08 -6.71 15.86
C ARG A 87 -15.13 -7.11 14.39
N MET A 88 -13.97 -7.13 13.74
CA MET A 88 -13.84 -7.62 12.37
C MET A 88 -13.02 -8.90 12.35
N SER A 89 -13.45 -9.87 11.55
CA SER A 89 -12.58 -10.97 11.16
C SER A 89 -11.61 -10.50 10.07
N PRO A 90 -10.43 -11.14 9.93
CA PRO A 90 -9.53 -10.85 8.82
C PRO A 90 -10.21 -11.00 7.44
N ALA A 91 -11.14 -11.95 7.29
CA ALA A 91 -11.90 -12.15 6.05
C ALA A 91 -12.88 -11.00 5.77
N MET A 92 -13.65 -10.55 6.78
CA MET A 92 -14.55 -9.39 6.63
C MET A 92 -13.76 -8.11 6.30
N PHE A 93 -12.55 -8.00 6.83
CA PHE A 93 -11.64 -6.90 6.52
C PHE A 93 -11.11 -6.97 5.07
N ALA A 94 -10.84 -8.17 4.56
CA ALA A 94 -10.39 -8.37 3.18
C ALA A 94 -11.52 -8.21 2.14
N GLU A 95 -12.76 -8.55 2.48
CA GLU A 95 -13.92 -8.46 1.59
C GLU A 95 -14.58 -7.07 1.57
N ASP A 96 -14.61 -6.36 2.71
CA ASP A 96 -15.14 -4.99 2.79
C ASP A 96 -14.02 -3.95 2.57
N GLY A 97 -13.66 -3.74 1.30
CA GLY A 97 -12.64 -2.77 0.83
C GLY A 97 -12.94 -1.29 1.14
N ARG A 98 -13.97 -1.00 1.92
CA ARG A 98 -14.24 0.34 2.47
C ARG A 98 -13.27 0.69 3.60
N LEU A 99 -12.50 -0.27 4.13
CA LEU A 99 -11.43 -0.01 5.09
C LEU A 99 -10.09 -0.50 4.54
N GLU A 100 -9.65 0.01 3.39
CA GLU A 100 -8.31 -0.28 2.83
C GLU A 100 -7.18 0.22 3.77
N LEU A 101 -6.78 -0.61 4.74
CA LEU A 101 -5.56 -0.40 5.55
C LEU A 101 -4.33 -1.02 4.90
N ASP A 102 -4.53 -2.02 4.03
CA ASP A 102 -3.41 -2.79 3.52
C ASP A 102 -2.81 -2.13 2.28
N THR A 103 -1.77 -1.33 2.51
CA THR A 103 -0.87 -0.97 1.42
C THR A 103 0.07 -2.11 1.07
N ASN A 104 0.04 -3.33 1.64
CA ASN A 104 1.02 -4.38 1.29
C ASN A 104 1.06 -4.70 -0.20
N SER A 105 -0.04 -4.67 -0.93
CA SER A 105 0.01 -4.87 -2.40
C SER A 105 0.78 -3.73 -3.08
N VAL A 106 0.55 -2.49 -2.65
CA VAL A 106 1.27 -1.31 -3.12
C VAL A 106 2.72 -1.30 -2.61
N GLU A 107 2.96 -1.59 -1.34
CA GLU A 107 4.24 -1.67 -0.65
C GLU A 107 5.09 -2.79 -1.23
N ASN A 108 4.53 -3.97 -1.51
CA ASN A 108 5.19 -5.05 -2.23
C ASN A 108 5.41 -4.72 -3.71
N ALA A 109 4.53 -3.95 -4.35
CA ALA A 109 4.75 -3.48 -5.72
C ALA A 109 5.86 -2.41 -5.80
N ILE A 110 5.99 -1.53 -4.80
CA ILE A 110 7.08 -0.56 -4.70
C ILE A 110 8.32 -1.14 -4.02
N ARG A 111 8.23 -2.27 -3.32
CA ARG A 111 9.37 -2.88 -2.58
C ARG A 111 10.54 -3.17 -3.51
N PRO A 112 10.36 -3.70 -4.72
CA PRO A 112 11.43 -3.81 -5.70
C PRO A 112 12.04 -2.45 -6.06
N VAL A 113 11.25 -1.39 -6.20
CA VAL A 113 11.75 -0.04 -6.50
C VAL A 113 12.57 0.53 -5.33
N CYS A 114 12.08 0.38 -4.09
CA CYS A 114 12.77 0.84 -2.89
C CYS A 114 14.01 0.00 -2.55
N LEU A 115 13.96 -1.32 -2.76
CA LEU A 115 15.12 -2.22 -2.66
C LEU A 115 16.13 -1.91 -3.76
N THR A 116 15.69 -1.64 -4.99
CA THR A 116 16.57 -1.18 -6.07
C THR A 116 17.19 0.16 -5.73
N ARG A 117 16.49 1.13 -5.10
CA ARG A 117 17.13 2.37 -4.61
C ARG A 117 18.25 2.10 -3.59
N LYS A 118 18.05 1.12 -2.69
CA LYS A 118 19.07 0.69 -1.72
C LYS A 118 20.21 -0.11 -2.37
N ASN A 119 19.92 -0.89 -3.41
CA ASN A 119 20.90 -1.68 -4.16
C ASN A 119 21.63 -0.84 -5.23
N ALA A 120 21.01 0.25 -5.70
CA ALA A 120 21.52 1.23 -6.65
C ALA A 120 22.13 2.46 -5.94
N LEU A 121 22.40 2.36 -4.63
CA LEU A 121 23.33 3.28 -3.95
C LEU A 121 24.73 3.27 -4.60
N PHE A 122 25.00 2.30 -5.49
CA PHE A 122 26.15 2.25 -6.39
C PHE A 122 25.79 2.42 -7.87
N ALA A 123 24.73 3.14 -8.21
CA ALA A 123 24.60 3.70 -9.56
C ALA A 123 25.71 4.74 -9.71
N GLY A 124 26.90 4.31 -10.12
CA GLY A 124 28.11 5.13 -10.21
C GLY A 124 28.05 6.27 -11.23
N HIS A 125 26.87 6.59 -11.78
CA HIS A 125 26.67 7.61 -12.80
C HIS A 125 25.22 8.12 -12.84
N GLU A 126 25.01 9.44 -12.79
CA GLU A 126 23.70 10.12 -12.74
C GLU A 126 22.82 9.79 -13.95
N ILE A 127 23.40 9.83 -15.16
CA ILE A 127 22.68 9.47 -16.41
C ILE A 127 22.15 8.03 -16.38
N GLY A 128 22.87 7.12 -15.72
CA GLY A 128 22.41 5.73 -15.58
C GLY A 128 21.16 5.63 -14.70
N ALA A 129 21.06 6.48 -13.67
CA ALA A 129 19.89 6.56 -12.81
C ALA A 129 18.68 7.18 -13.52
N GLU A 130 18.90 8.25 -14.30
CA GLU A 130 17.85 8.89 -15.11
C GLU A 130 17.28 7.93 -16.16
N ASN A 131 18.15 7.25 -16.92
CA ASN A 131 17.74 6.25 -17.90
C ASN A 131 16.92 5.12 -17.25
N TRP A 132 17.35 4.65 -16.08
CA TRP A 132 16.62 3.61 -15.36
C TRP A 132 15.25 4.09 -14.86
N ALA A 133 15.17 5.34 -14.38
CA ALA A 133 13.92 5.95 -13.94
C ALA A 133 12.91 6.13 -15.09
N LEU A 134 13.39 6.37 -16.31
CA LEU A 134 12.56 6.42 -17.52
C LEU A 134 12.04 5.04 -17.93
N LEU A 135 12.89 4.00 -17.85
CA LEU A 135 12.55 2.65 -18.30
C LEU A 135 11.69 1.86 -17.29
N ALA A 136 11.84 2.11 -15.98
CA ALA A 136 11.17 1.34 -14.95
C ALA A 136 9.63 1.40 -15.01
N PRO A 137 8.98 2.57 -15.23
CA PRO A 137 7.53 2.65 -15.42
C PRO A 137 7.05 1.87 -16.65
N ILE A 138 7.82 1.90 -17.75
CA ILE A 138 7.51 1.16 -18.99
C ILE A 138 7.55 -0.35 -18.70
N ALA A 139 8.61 -0.82 -18.05
CA ALA A 139 8.75 -2.23 -17.69
C ALA A 139 7.67 -2.69 -16.70
N ALA A 140 7.28 -1.84 -15.75
CA ALA A 140 6.16 -2.12 -14.84
C ALA A 140 4.84 -2.24 -15.60
N THR A 141 4.56 -1.32 -16.53
CA THR A 141 3.34 -1.34 -17.36
C THR A 141 3.28 -2.58 -18.25
N CYS A 142 4.41 -3.01 -18.82
CA CYS A 142 4.50 -4.26 -19.58
C CYS A 142 4.13 -5.47 -18.72
N LYS A 143 4.68 -5.56 -17.50
CA LYS A 143 4.36 -6.64 -16.55
C LYS A 143 2.88 -6.66 -16.17
N LEU A 144 2.27 -5.50 -15.94
CA LEU A 144 0.84 -5.40 -15.63
C LEU A 144 -0.05 -5.90 -16.77
N ASN A 145 0.41 -5.78 -18.02
CA ASN A 145 -0.30 -6.27 -19.21
C ASN A 145 0.12 -7.69 -19.62
N GLY A 146 0.95 -8.38 -18.83
CA GLY A 146 1.43 -9.72 -19.15
C GLY A 146 2.33 -9.78 -20.41
N VAL A 147 3.06 -8.69 -20.67
CA VAL A 147 3.96 -8.51 -21.81
C VAL A 147 5.42 -8.57 -21.33
N ASN A 148 6.29 -9.21 -22.11
CA ASN A 148 7.73 -9.21 -21.85
C ASN A 148 8.31 -7.80 -22.10
N PRO A 149 8.88 -7.11 -21.09
CA PRO A 149 9.37 -5.74 -21.24
C PRO A 149 10.49 -5.58 -22.27
N ALA A 150 11.40 -6.57 -22.37
CA ALA A 150 12.51 -6.49 -23.31
C ALA A 150 12.02 -6.59 -24.76
N ALA A 151 11.14 -7.56 -25.03
CA ALA A 151 10.54 -7.72 -26.36
C ALA A 151 9.74 -6.47 -26.77
N TYR A 152 8.93 -5.93 -25.86
CA TYR A 152 8.18 -4.71 -26.10
C TYR A 152 9.07 -3.51 -26.45
N ILE A 153 10.14 -3.28 -25.68
CA ILE A 153 11.06 -2.17 -25.93
C ILE A 153 11.75 -2.32 -27.28
N THR A 154 12.24 -3.52 -27.61
CA THR A 154 12.88 -3.79 -28.90
C THR A 154 11.95 -3.50 -30.08
N GLU A 155 10.78 -4.13 -30.11
CA GLU A 155 9.82 -3.96 -31.21
C GLU A 155 9.31 -2.51 -31.32
N THR A 156 9.13 -1.83 -30.18
CA THR A 156 8.72 -0.41 -30.17
C THR A 156 9.81 0.48 -30.76
N LEU A 157 11.08 0.25 -30.41
CA LEU A 157 12.20 1.02 -30.95
C LEU A 157 12.40 0.74 -32.44
N GLU A 158 12.26 -0.51 -32.88
CA GLU A 158 12.29 -0.88 -34.30
C GLU A 158 11.18 -0.17 -35.08
N ALA A 159 9.94 -0.18 -34.58
CA ALA A 159 8.84 0.52 -35.22
C ALA A 159 9.07 2.05 -35.32
N ILE A 160 9.67 2.66 -34.28
CA ILE A 160 10.04 4.08 -34.30
C ILE A 160 11.12 4.35 -35.36
N ILE A 161 12.14 3.48 -35.46
CA ILE A 161 13.20 3.57 -36.47
C ILE A 161 12.61 3.42 -37.88
N ASP A 162 11.63 2.55 -38.06
CA ASP A 162 10.92 2.32 -39.32
C ASP A 162 9.94 3.45 -39.69
N GLY A 163 9.90 4.54 -38.91
CA GLY A 163 9.16 5.75 -39.22
C GLY A 163 7.71 5.74 -38.73
N HIS A 164 7.40 5.00 -37.66
CA HIS A 164 6.07 5.02 -37.06
C HIS A 164 5.65 6.48 -36.74
N PRO A 165 4.50 6.95 -37.25
CA PRO A 165 4.07 8.32 -37.01
C PRO A 165 3.69 8.53 -35.55
N HIS A 166 4.13 9.67 -34.98
CA HIS A 166 3.83 10.06 -33.60
C HIS A 166 2.32 10.14 -33.32
N SER A 167 1.52 10.51 -34.33
CA SER A 167 0.05 10.57 -34.22
C SER A 167 -0.62 9.24 -33.92
N ARG A 168 0.08 8.12 -34.09
CA ARG A 168 -0.41 6.77 -33.83
C ARG A 168 0.30 6.09 -32.66
N ILE A 169 0.84 6.86 -31.71
CA ILE A 169 1.54 6.30 -30.54
C ILE A 169 0.73 5.26 -29.75
N GLU A 170 -0.60 5.36 -29.79
CA GLU A 170 -1.51 4.39 -29.17
C GLU A 170 -1.32 2.95 -29.68
N ASP A 171 -0.89 2.78 -30.94
CA ASP A 171 -0.61 1.47 -31.54
C ASP A 171 0.61 0.79 -30.92
N LEU A 172 1.52 1.58 -30.34
CA LEU A 172 2.73 1.13 -29.67
C LEU A 172 2.51 0.82 -28.19
N MET A 173 1.30 1.01 -27.64
CA MET A 173 1.09 0.85 -26.19
C MET A 173 1.18 -0.61 -25.73
N PRO A 174 1.61 -0.90 -24.48
CA PRO A 174 1.80 -2.27 -24.00
C PRO A 174 0.54 -3.14 -24.05
N TRP A 175 -0.66 -2.56 -23.94
CA TRP A 175 -1.93 -3.29 -24.03
C TRP A 175 -2.36 -3.62 -25.46
N ARG A 176 -1.73 -3.02 -26.48
CA ARG A 176 -1.92 -3.38 -27.90
C ARG A 176 -0.82 -4.30 -28.43
N PHE A 177 0.21 -4.55 -27.62
CA PHE A 177 1.33 -5.41 -27.96
C PHE A 177 0.84 -6.83 -28.21
N ARG A 178 0.96 -7.31 -29.46
CA ARG A 178 0.62 -8.67 -29.81
C ARG A 178 1.69 -9.57 -29.21
N LYS A 179 1.29 -10.54 -28.38
CA LYS A 179 2.20 -11.57 -27.87
C LYS A 179 2.80 -12.32 -29.06
N THR A 180 4.03 -11.99 -29.43
CA THR A 180 4.87 -12.85 -30.25
C THR A 180 5.13 -14.10 -29.42
N SER A 181 4.35 -15.15 -29.69
CA SER A 181 4.52 -16.46 -29.09
C SER A 181 5.93 -16.97 -29.42
N SER A 182 6.82 -16.92 -28.44
CA SER A 182 8.11 -17.60 -28.40
C SER A 182 8.18 -18.42 -27.13
#